data_AF-A0A946SPP8-F1
#
_entry.id   AF-A0A946SPP8-F1
#
_cell.length_a   1.000
_cell.length_b   1.000
_cell.length_c   1.000
_cell.angle_alpha   90.00
_cell.angle_beta   90.00
_cell.angle_gamma   90.00
#
_symmetry.space_group_name_H-M   'P 1'
#
loop_
_entity.id
_entity.type
_entity.pdbx_description
1 polymer ?
#
loop_
_entity_poly.entity_id
_entity_poly.type
_entity_poly.pdbx_seq_one_letter_code
_entity_poly.pdbx_strand_id
1 'polypeptide(L)'
;MREGSYKDGKKHGPWKLYHSNGEVKSEATFHEGLYTGYYCAYHDNGGKFREGRYAEIQGNSRDGRKEGEWRQFGRDGSLDTRVTYDRGRVMERVHYDESGDEASEPA
;
A
#
# COMPACT_ATOMS: atom_id res chain seq x y z
N MET A 1 4.24 8.89 15.32
CA MET A 1 3.25 8.28 16.27
C MET A 1 2.56 7.08 15.60
N ARG A 2 1.82 6.26 16.34
CA ARG A 2 1.01 5.18 15.76
C ARG A 2 -0.31 5.04 16.51
N GLU A 3 -1.38 4.82 15.76
CA GLU A 3 -2.75 4.68 16.26
C GLU A 3 -3.36 3.42 15.66
N GLY A 4 -4.02 2.62 16.48
CA GLY A 4 -4.61 1.36 16.05
C GLY A 4 -4.89 0.47 17.25
N SER A 5 -5.59 -0.63 16.99
CA SER A 5 -5.99 -1.58 18.02
C SER A 5 -5.14 -2.83 18.01
N TYR A 6 -4.97 -3.43 19.19
CA TYR A 6 -4.37 -4.75 19.34
C TYR A 6 -5.44 -5.75 19.75
N LYS A 7 -5.38 -6.95 19.17
CA LYS A 7 -6.18 -8.11 19.54
C LYS A 7 -5.23 -9.27 19.77
N ASP A 8 -5.33 -9.90 20.94
CA ASP A 8 -4.44 -11.01 21.35
C ASP A 8 -2.94 -10.67 21.24
N GLY A 9 -2.57 -9.42 21.58
CA GLY A 9 -1.19 -8.92 21.48
C GLY A 9 -0.71 -8.62 20.06
N LYS A 10 -1.55 -8.82 19.03
CA LYS A 10 -1.24 -8.56 17.62
C LYS A 10 -2.04 -7.38 17.07
N LYS A 11 -1.51 -6.67 16.07
CA LYS A 11 -2.22 -5.55 15.44
C LYS A 11 -3.52 -6.04 14.78
N HIS A 12 -4.63 -5.34 15.02
CA HIS A 12 -5.93 -5.69 14.47
C HIS A 12 -6.76 -4.44 14.15
N GLY A 13 -7.53 -4.49 13.07
CA GLY A 13 -8.35 -3.38 12.60
C GLY A 13 -7.56 -2.31 11.83
N PRO A 14 -8.13 -1.11 11.67
CA PRO A 14 -7.45 0.00 11.00
C PRO A 14 -6.30 0.55 11.85
N TRP A 15 -5.19 0.86 11.19
CA TRP A 15 -3.99 1.41 11.78
C TRP A 15 -3.53 2.62 11.00
N LYS A 16 -3.13 3.65 11.74
CA LYS A 16 -2.50 4.85 11.20
C LYS A 16 -1.11 5.00 11.81
N LEU A 17 -0.12 5.20 10.95
CA LEU A 17 1.21 5.62 11.35
C LEU A 17 1.37 7.07 10.97
N TYR A 18 2.07 7.82 11.80
CA TYR A 18 2.31 9.25 11.61
C TYR A 18 3.81 9.50 11.54
N HIS A 19 4.20 10.41 10.66
CA HIS A 19 5.55 10.96 10.55
C HIS A 19 5.91 11.76 11.82
N SER A 20 7.17 12.17 11.94
CA SER A 20 7.64 12.99 13.07
C SER A 20 7.00 14.39 13.09
N ASN A 21 6.57 14.89 11.94
CA ASN A 21 5.85 16.16 11.79
C ASN A 21 4.37 16.08 12.20
N GLY A 22 3.86 14.90 12.55
CA GLY A 22 2.46 14.68 12.93
C GLY A 22 1.53 14.34 11.76
N GLU A 23 2.00 14.42 10.52
CA GLU A 23 1.22 14.03 9.34
C GLU A 23 1.11 12.51 9.21
N VAL A 24 0.05 12.04 8.55
CA VAL A 24 -0.16 10.61 8.32
C VAL A 24 0.94 10.09 7.41
N LYS A 25 1.65 9.07 7.88
CA LYS A 25 2.68 8.33 7.14
C LYS A 25 2.10 7.15 6.37
N SER A 26 1.19 6.42 6.98
CA SER A 26 0.51 5.31 6.31
C SER A 26 -0.74 4.88 7.05
N GLU A 27 -1.75 4.47 6.29
CA GLU A 27 -2.99 3.87 6.75
C GLU A 27 -3.09 2.46 6.22
N ALA A 28 -3.34 1.50 7.09
CA ALA A 28 -3.42 0.10 6.72
C ALA A 28 -4.39 -0.63 7.63
N THR A 29 -5.05 -1.66 7.12
CA THR A 29 -5.82 -2.58 7.97
C THR A 29 -4.97 -3.79 8.30
N PHE A 30 -5.03 -4.22 9.57
CA PHE A 30 -4.33 -5.41 10.05
C PHE A 30 -5.33 -6.44 10.56
N HIS A 31 -5.01 -7.72 10.36
CA HIS A 31 -5.70 -8.84 10.96
C HIS A 31 -4.66 -9.77 11.57
N GLU A 32 -4.67 -9.91 12.90
CA GLU A 32 -3.74 -10.75 13.65
C GLU A 32 -2.26 -10.45 13.34
N GLY A 33 -1.93 -9.17 13.16
CA GLY A 33 -0.56 -8.71 12.87
C GLY A 33 -0.19 -8.71 11.38
N LEU A 34 -1.03 -9.27 10.52
CA LEU A 34 -0.82 -9.30 9.07
C LEU A 34 -1.57 -8.17 8.37
N TYR A 35 -0.98 -7.61 7.32
CA TYR A 35 -1.66 -6.61 6.47
C TYR A 35 -2.83 -7.25 5.73
N THR A 36 -3.96 -6.55 5.68
CA THR A 36 -5.16 -6.99 4.97
C THR A 36 -5.96 -5.80 4.48
N GLY A 37 -6.75 -5.97 3.42
CA GLY A 37 -7.61 -4.92 2.90
C GLY A 37 -6.83 -3.71 2.39
N TYR A 38 -7.38 -2.51 2.57
CA TYR A 38 -6.80 -1.29 2.02
C TYR A 38 -5.47 -0.90 2.69
N TYR A 39 -4.52 -0.45 1.87
CA TYR A 39 -3.25 0.13 2.29
C TYR A 39 -2.99 1.42 1.52
N CYS A 40 -2.61 2.46 2.25
CA CYS A 40 -2.13 3.72 1.70
C CYS A 40 -0.92 4.20 2.50
N ALA A 41 0.08 4.71 1.81
CA ALA A 41 1.24 5.36 2.39
C ALA A 41 1.36 6.75 1.77
N TYR A 42 1.85 7.69 2.57
CA TYR A 42 1.97 9.09 2.21
C TYR A 42 3.41 9.55 2.41
N HIS A 43 3.82 10.48 1.55
CA HIS A 43 5.05 11.26 1.68
C HIS A 43 5.00 12.13 2.93
N ASP A 44 6.14 12.65 3.33
CA ASP A 44 6.23 13.60 4.46
C ASP A 44 5.47 14.92 4.23
N ASN A 45 5.09 15.22 2.98
CA ASN A 45 4.28 16.39 2.61
C ASN A 45 2.76 16.10 2.56
N GLY A 46 2.33 14.91 3.02
CA GLY A 46 0.93 14.47 2.97
C GLY A 46 0.44 13.95 1.62
N GLY A 47 1.25 14.06 0.56
CA GLY A 47 0.94 13.49 -0.76
C GLY A 47 0.94 11.96 -0.71
N LYS A 48 0.09 11.31 -1.52
CA LYS A 48 0.13 9.84 -1.63
C LYS A 48 1.48 9.40 -2.17
N PHE A 49 2.09 8.42 -1.52
CA PHE A 49 3.30 7.75 -2.00
C PHE A 49 2.96 6.41 -2.64
N ARG A 50 2.05 5.66 -2.03
CA ARG A 50 1.68 4.34 -2.50
C ARG A 50 0.31 3.95 -2.02
N GLU A 51 -0.49 3.33 -2.85
CA GLU A 51 -1.74 2.71 -2.42
C GLU A 51 -1.95 1.36 -3.08
N GLY A 52 -2.77 0.53 -2.45
CA GLY A 52 -3.15 -0.76 -2.98
C GLY A 52 -3.99 -1.55 -1.99
N ARG A 53 -4.19 -2.82 -2.31
CA ARG A 53 -4.96 -3.73 -1.46
C ARG A 53 -4.14 -4.97 -1.14
N TYR A 54 -4.25 -5.42 0.09
CA TYR A 54 -3.85 -6.74 0.53
C TYR A 54 -5.05 -7.67 0.52
N ALA A 55 -4.81 -8.92 0.17
CA ALA A 55 -5.79 -9.99 0.25
C ALA A 55 -6.40 -10.08 1.66
N GLU A 56 -7.67 -10.46 1.72
CA GLU A 56 -8.31 -10.76 3.00
C GLU A 56 -7.65 -11.98 3.64
N ILE A 57 -7.37 -11.88 4.94
CA ILE A 57 -6.87 -13.03 5.70
C ILE A 57 -8.08 -13.95 5.93
N GLN A 58 -8.09 -15.10 5.24
CA GLN A 58 -9.11 -16.13 5.39
C GLN A 58 -8.42 -17.47 5.71
N GLY A 59 -8.94 -18.18 6.72
CA GLY A 59 -8.41 -19.48 7.13
C GLY A 59 -6.93 -19.44 7.53
N ASN A 60 -6.12 -20.32 6.95
CA ASN A 60 -4.69 -20.47 7.25
C ASN A 60 -3.77 -19.55 6.43
N SER A 61 -4.26 -18.43 5.87
CA SER A 61 -3.40 -17.46 5.18
C SER A 61 -2.30 -16.97 6.12
N ARG A 62 -1.05 -17.34 5.81
CA ARG A 62 0.11 -17.03 6.66
C ARG A 62 0.71 -15.65 6.39
N ASP A 63 0.31 -14.99 5.32
CA ASP A 63 0.93 -13.76 4.84
C ASP A 63 -0.11 -12.79 4.27
N GLY A 64 0.05 -11.50 4.55
CA GLY A 64 -0.67 -10.43 3.86
C GLY A 64 -0.15 -10.30 2.44
N ARG A 65 -0.83 -10.94 1.47
CA ARG A 65 -0.44 -10.90 0.05
C ARG A 65 -0.99 -9.66 -0.62
N LYS A 66 -0.20 -9.05 -1.51
CA LYS A 66 -0.67 -7.97 -2.37
C LYS A 66 -1.68 -8.52 -3.38
N GLU A 67 -2.77 -7.80 -3.60
CA GLU A 67 -3.84 -8.15 -4.53
C GLU A 67 -4.38 -6.90 -5.23
N GLY A 68 -4.77 -7.05 -6.49
CA GLY A 68 -5.27 -5.97 -7.32
C GLY A 68 -4.18 -4.99 -7.72
N GLU A 69 -4.59 -3.77 -8.05
CA GLU A 69 -3.71 -2.72 -8.52
C GLU A 69 -3.00 -2.02 -7.36
N TRP A 70 -1.68 -1.97 -7.47
CA TRP A 70 -0.80 -1.23 -6.59
C TRP A 70 -0.24 -0.05 -7.35
N ARG A 71 -0.51 1.15 -6.85
CA ARG A 71 -0.07 2.41 -7.47
C ARG A 71 0.99 3.06 -6.61
N GLN A 72 2.02 3.58 -7.24
CA GLN A 72 3.08 4.36 -6.62
C GLN A 72 3.07 5.75 -7.25
N PHE A 73 3.18 6.77 -6.40
CA PHE A 73 3.11 8.16 -6.83
C PHE A 73 4.36 8.92 -6.38
N GLY A 74 4.78 9.86 -7.23
CA GLY A 74 5.81 10.85 -6.93
C GLY A 74 5.38 11.85 -5.85
N ARG A 75 6.31 12.70 -5.39
CA ARG A 75 6.03 13.73 -4.36
C ARG A 75 5.08 14.83 -4.87
N ASP A 76 5.06 15.02 -6.17
CA ASP A 76 4.21 15.92 -6.95
C ASP A 76 2.81 15.32 -7.24
N GLY A 77 2.61 14.04 -6.91
CA GLY A 77 1.36 13.32 -7.16
C GLY A 77 1.27 12.67 -8.54
N SER A 78 2.31 12.76 -9.37
CA SER A 78 2.41 11.99 -10.62
C SER A 78 2.33 10.50 -10.29
N LEU A 79 1.58 9.73 -11.08
CA LEU A 79 1.61 8.28 -11.00
C LEU A 79 2.93 7.84 -11.65
N ASP A 80 3.77 7.12 -10.91
CA ASP A 80 5.08 6.67 -11.38
C ASP A 80 5.01 5.22 -11.87
N THR A 81 4.35 4.37 -11.09
CA THR A 81 4.28 2.93 -11.39
C THR A 81 2.92 2.37 -10.96
N ARG A 82 2.34 1.52 -11.81
CA ARG A 82 1.20 0.66 -11.49
C ARG A 82 1.61 -0.80 -11.62
N VAL A 83 1.30 -1.60 -10.61
CA VAL A 83 1.58 -3.04 -10.60
C VAL A 83 0.31 -3.79 -10.26
N THR A 84 -0.13 -4.68 -11.13
CA THR A 84 -1.30 -5.54 -10.90
C THR A 84 -0.84 -6.84 -10.28
N TYR A 85 -1.38 -7.19 -9.12
CA TYR A 85 -1.11 -8.44 -8.43
C TYR A 85 -2.32 -9.37 -8.46
N ASP A 86 -2.12 -10.62 -8.88
CA ASP A 86 -3.09 -11.71 -8.72
C ASP A 86 -2.52 -12.77 -7.78
N ARG A 87 -3.22 -13.05 -6.69
CA ARG A 87 -2.83 -14.05 -5.68
C ARG A 87 -1.38 -13.89 -5.17
N GLY A 88 -0.90 -12.65 -5.08
CA GLY A 88 0.46 -12.31 -4.66
C GLY A 88 1.53 -12.37 -5.77
N ARG A 89 1.16 -12.71 -7.01
CA ARG A 89 2.05 -12.70 -8.17
C ARG A 89 1.89 -11.41 -8.94
N VAL A 90 2.99 -10.85 -9.44
CA VAL A 90 2.93 -9.72 -10.37
C VAL A 90 2.39 -10.24 -11.70
N MET A 91 1.28 -9.66 -12.16
CA MET A 91 0.68 -9.94 -13.46
C MET A 91 1.17 -8.93 -14.49
N GLU A 92 1.17 -7.67 -14.12
CA GLU A 92 1.53 -6.57 -14.99
C GLU A 92 2.25 -5.49 -14.18
N ARG A 93 3.22 -4.85 -14.79
CA ARG A 93 3.86 -3.64 -14.28
C ARG A 93 3.89 -2.63 -15.42
N VAL A 94 3.38 -1.45 -15.14
CA VAL A 94 3.35 -0.31 -16.04
C VAL A 94 4.09 0.82 -15.35
N HIS A 95 5.08 1.37 -16.03
CA HIS A 95 5.73 2.61 -15.64
C HIS A 95 5.09 3.77 -16.38
N TYR A 96 5.05 4.94 -15.75
CA TYR A 96 4.51 6.14 -16.36
C TYR A 96 5.60 7.20 -16.44
N ASP A 97 5.58 7.98 -17.50
CA ASP A 97 6.47 9.13 -17.65
C ASP A 97 5.90 10.39 -16.96
N GLU A 98 6.63 11.50 -17.03
CA GLU A 98 6.22 12.79 -16.45
C GLU A 98 4.93 13.35 -17.09
N SER A 99 4.54 12.88 -18.27
CA SER A 99 3.28 13.24 -18.95
C SER A 99 2.10 12.40 -18.48
N GLY A 100 2.36 11.29 -17.78
CA GLY A 100 1.37 10.30 -17.35
C GLY A 100 1.06 9.25 -18.42
N ASP A 101 1.87 9.17 -19.47
CA ASP A 101 1.77 8.14 -20.50
C ASP A 101 2.54 6.89 -20.09
N GLU A 102 2.12 5.72 -20.57
CA GLU A 102 2.79 4.46 -20.24
C GLU A 102 4.20 4.42 -20.86
N ALA A 103 5.21 4.56 -20.00
CA ALA A 103 6.59 4.40 -20.37
C ALA A 103 6.84 2.92 -20.68
N SER A 104 7.05 2.61 -21.95
CA SER A 104 7.56 1.30 -22.36
C SER A 104 8.94 1.09 -21.74
N GLU A 105 9.15 0.02 -20.96
CA GLU A 105 10.50 -0.35 -20.51
C GLU A 105 11.41 -0.44 -21.74
N PRO A 106 12.62 0.16 -21.74
CA PRO A 106 13.56 -0.08 -22.83
C PRO A 106 13.89 -1.57 -22.87
N ALA A 107 13.69 -2.17 -24.05
CA ALA A 107 14.02 -3.57 -24.35
C ALA A 107 15.51 -3.88 -24.17
#